data_AF-A0A7S0YY35-F1
#
_entry.id   AF-A0A7S0YY35-F1
#
_cell.length_a   1.000
_cell.length_b   1.000
_cell.length_c   1.000
_cell.angle_alpha   90.00
_cell.angle_beta   90.00
_cell.angle_gamma   90.00
#
_symmetry.space_group_name_H-M   'P 1'
#
loop_
_entity.id
_entity.type
_entity.pdbx_description
1 polymer ?
#
loop_
_entity_poly.entity_id
_entity_poly.type
_entity_poly.pdbx_seq_one_letter_code
_entity_poly.pdbx_strand_id
1 'polypeptide(L)'
;WGDGDRRATMPKALQPAPGLYVDPQRGTGPSMFQSTFSALSFITVGDKYGERPPIKGTRFAGKQFSTTFPKKGTVSDAYFTKEFKVMGGEYAASQPQRYLKTQPREGRKKGFLSGDASKRDEALNSTMADILATTFKKETRAQAAAQEKARKALEASGYTLPSQGGKIGGGRPGSASRQDALSK
;
A
#
# COMPACT_ATOMS: atom_id res chain seq x y z
N TRP A 1 42.89 -44.32 23.58
CA TRP A 1 42.18 -43.12 24.03
C TRP A 1 41.90 -43.32 25.52
N GLY A 2 42.88 -43.21 26.42
CA GLY A 2 43.58 -41.98 26.84
C GLY A 2 42.65 -41.27 27.85
N ASP A 3 43.00 -40.88 29.08
CA ASP A 3 44.22 -40.82 29.89
C ASP A 3 43.74 -40.71 31.37
N GLY A 4 44.50 -41.19 32.36
CA GLY A 4 45.08 -40.39 33.45
C GLY A 4 44.07 -39.86 34.50
N ASP A 5 44.24 -39.93 35.82
CA ASP A 5 45.37 -40.24 36.66
C ASP A 5 44.86 -40.54 38.09
N ARG A 6 45.49 -41.55 38.70
CA ARG A 6 46.00 -41.59 40.09
C ARG A 6 45.20 -40.87 41.18
N ARG A 7 44.49 -41.68 41.97
CA ARG A 7 44.11 -41.40 43.35
C ARG A 7 45.35 -41.04 44.17
N ALA A 8 45.48 -39.78 44.58
CA ALA A 8 46.45 -39.34 45.57
C ALA A 8 45.84 -39.51 46.98
N THR A 9 46.53 -40.30 47.78
CA THR A 9 46.36 -40.50 49.22
C THR A 9 47.06 -39.42 50.05
N MET A 10 46.58 -39.26 51.30
CA MET A 10 47.21 -38.66 52.51
C MET A 10 46.97 -37.15 52.77
N PRO A 11 47.04 -36.66 54.03
CA PRO A 11 47.01 -37.35 55.33
C PRO A 11 45.95 -36.83 56.32
N LYS A 12 45.70 -37.69 57.31
CA LYS A 12 44.97 -37.51 58.56
C LYS A 12 45.39 -36.21 59.28
N ALA A 13 44.48 -35.24 59.38
CA ALA A 13 44.70 -34.04 60.18
C ALA A 13 44.66 -34.38 61.68
N LEU A 14 45.72 -33.91 62.34
CA LEU A 14 46.09 -34.03 63.74
C LEU A 14 44.94 -33.60 64.68
N GLN A 15 44.60 -34.46 65.64
CA GLN A 15 43.84 -34.06 66.83
C GLN A 15 44.73 -33.13 67.68
N PRO A 16 44.26 -31.98 68.18
CA PRO A 16 44.87 -31.37 69.35
C PRO A 16 44.49 -32.17 70.60
N ALA A 17 45.50 -32.54 71.38
CA ALA A 17 45.46 -33.46 72.51
C ALA A 17 44.60 -32.98 73.69
N PRO A 18 44.02 -33.91 74.49
CA PRO A 18 43.35 -33.59 75.75
C PRO A 18 44.38 -33.31 76.85
N GLY A 19 44.44 -32.05 77.27
CA GLY A 19 45.05 -31.55 78.50
C GLY A 19 44.42 -30.20 78.77
N LEU A 20 43.95 -29.82 79.95
CA LEU A 20 44.38 -30.17 81.30
C LEU A 20 43.14 -30.24 82.19
N TYR A 21 43.05 -31.31 82.96
CA TYR A 21 42.20 -31.39 84.14
C TYR A 21 42.78 -30.45 85.20
N VAL A 22 41.98 -29.49 85.70
CA VAL A 22 42.30 -28.71 86.90
C VAL A 22 41.08 -28.71 87.80
N ASP A 23 41.27 -29.26 89.00
CA ASP A 23 40.28 -29.56 90.03
C ASP A 23 39.43 -28.37 90.50
N PRO A 24 38.17 -28.60 90.91
CA PRO A 24 37.31 -27.55 91.43
C PRO A 24 37.37 -27.50 92.97
N GLN A 25 38.46 -27.01 93.57
CA GLN A 25 38.46 -26.59 94.99
C GLN A 25 39.53 -25.53 95.25
N ARG A 26 39.13 -24.25 95.35
CA ARG A 26 39.63 -23.23 96.31
C ARG A 26 39.14 -21.84 95.89
N GLY A 27 38.35 -21.19 96.74
CA GLY A 27 37.92 -19.80 96.55
C GLY A 27 38.96 -18.77 97.02
N THR A 28 38.82 -17.53 96.53
CA THR A 28 38.76 -16.25 97.27
C THR A 28 38.96 -15.05 96.31
N GLY A 29 38.08 -14.02 96.42
CA GLY A 29 38.32 -12.65 95.89
C GLY A 29 37.24 -12.04 94.97
N PRO A 30 36.66 -10.85 95.29
CA PRO A 30 35.61 -10.22 94.48
C PRO A 30 36.19 -9.22 93.47
N SER A 31 35.87 -9.34 92.18
CA SER A 31 36.03 -8.26 91.21
C SER A 31 34.66 -7.83 90.66
N MET A 32 34.43 -6.52 90.74
CA MET A 32 33.15 -5.87 90.47
C MET A 32 32.72 -6.08 89.00
N PHE A 33 31.61 -6.78 88.80
CA PHE A 33 30.94 -6.84 87.51
C PHE A 33 30.17 -5.54 87.27
N GLN A 34 30.68 -4.66 86.40
CA GLN A 34 29.83 -3.71 85.69
C GLN A 34 29.19 -4.46 84.51
N SER A 35 28.21 -5.30 84.86
CA SER A 35 27.44 -6.10 83.90
C SER A 35 26.47 -5.18 83.16
N THR A 36 26.74 -4.91 81.88
CA THR A 36 25.70 -4.43 80.97
C THR A 36 24.74 -5.59 80.73
N PHE A 37 23.48 -5.40 81.14
CA PHE A 37 22.50 -6.48 81.29
C PHE A 37 22.11 -7.19 79.97
N SER A 38 22.49 -6.64 78.82
CA SER A 38 22.45 -7.34 77.52
C SER A 38 23.32 -6.63 76.47
N ALA A 39 23.83 -7.39 75.50
CA ALA A 39 24.59 -6.84 74.37
C ALA A 39 23.65 -6.07 73.42
N LEU A 40 23.95 -4.79 73.15
CA LEU A 40 23.25 -4.01 72.13
C LEU A 40 23.74 -4.43 70.73
N SER A 41 22.83 -4.88 69.88
CA SER A 41 23.12 -5.19 68.47
C SER A 41 22.96 -3.93 67.60
N PHE A 42 23.98 -3.57 66.83
CA PHE A 42 23.92 -2.47 65.87
C PHE A 42 23.19 -2.92 64.59
N ILE A 43 22.11 -2.24 64.25
CA ILE A 43 21.21 -2.61 63.14
C ILE A 43 21.90 -2.52 61.77
N THR A 44 22.97 -1.74 61.66
CA THR A 44 23.67 -1.46 60.39
C THR A 44 24.90 -2.33 60.13
N VAL A 45 25.32 -3.17 61.09
CA VAL A 45 26.52 -4.00 60.94
C VAL A 45 26.16 -5.25 60.15
N GLY A 46 26.49 -5.25 58.86
CA GLY A 46 26.26 -6.36 57.93
C GLY A 46 25.34 -6.06 56.76
N ASP A 47 24.70 -4.88 56.74
CA ASP A 47 23.83 -4.48 55.63
C ASP A 47 24.64 -4.17 54.37
N LYS A 48 24.23 -4.77 53.24
CA LYS A 48 24.90 -4.59 51.95
C LYS A 48 24.60 -3.20 51.39
N TYR A 49 25.61 -2.34 51.36
CA TYR A 49 25.51 -1.04 50.71
C TYR A 49 25.47 -1.23 49.18
N GLY A 50 24.37 -0.83 48.53
CA GLY A 50 24.27 -0.76 47.07
C GLY A 50 23.39 -1.79 46.35
N GLU A 51 22.48 -2.47 47.06
CA GLU A 51 21.47 -3.29 46.37
C GLU A 51 20.64 -2.41 45.44
N ARG A 52 20.77 -2.65 44.12
CA ARG A 52 19.95 -1.95 43.12
C ARG A 52 18.51 -2.38 43.34
N PRO A 53 17.58 -1.43 43.61
CA PRO A 53 16.19 -1.80 43.79
C PRO A 53 15.71 -2.50 42.51
N PRO A 54 14.90 -3.57 42.62
CA PRO A 54 14.36 -4.24 41.45
C PRO A 54 13.64 -3.20 40.60
N ILE A 55 13.91 -3.19 39.29
CA ILE A 55 13.29 -2.25 38.35
C ILE A 55 11.77 -2.31 38.58
N LYS A 56 11.21 -1.22 39.09
CA LYS A 56 9.83 -1.19 39.59
C LYS A 56 8.87 -1.19 38.40
N GLY A 57 8.51 -2.37 37.92
CA GLY A 57 7.44 -2.60 36.96
C GLY A 57 7.93 -2.99 35.56
N THR A 58 7.27 -4.01 35.02
CA THR A 58 7.52 -4.57 33.67
C THR A 58 7.39 -3.54 32.53
N ARG A 59 6.77 -2.39 32.79
CA ARG A 59 6.60 -1.27 31.84
C ARG A 59 7.91 -0.57 31.49
N PHE A 60 8.90 -0.60 32.37
CA PHE A 60 10.18 0.10 32.20
C PHE A 60 11.27 -0.76 31.55
N ALA A 61 11.03 -2.07 31.41
CA ALA A 61 12.01 -3.03 30.92
C ALA A 61 11.43 -3.92 29.81
N GLY A 62 10.83 -3.30 28.78
CA GLY A 62 10.19 -4.01 27.67
C GLY A 62 10.18 -3.25 26.36
N LYS A 63 10.00 -3.98 25.25
CA LYS A 63 9.82 -3.41 23.91
C LYS A 63 8.47 -2.70 23.85
N GLN A 64 8.49 -1.44 23.44
CA GLN A 64 7.28 -0.62 23.29
C GLN A 64 6.48 -1.05 22.05
N PHE A 65 5.19 -0.66 22.00
CA PHE A 65 4.34 -0.89 20.84
C PHE A 65 4.93 -0.28 19.57
N SER A 66 4.86 -1.01 18.46
CA SER A 66 5.23 -0.48 17.15
C SER A 66 4.12 0.41 16.62
N THR A 67 4.48 1.60 16.14
CA THR A 67 3.59 2.47 15.36
C THR A 67 4.02 2.48 13.90
N THR A 68 3.07 2.66 12.99
CA THR A 68 3.33 2.78 11.55
C THR A 68 3.03 4.21 11.13
N PHE A 69 4.03 4.91 10.59
CA PHE A 69 3.87 6.24 10.06
C PHE A 69 3.23 6.20 8.66
N PRO A 70 2.48 7.24 8.26
CA PRO A 70 1.93 7.33 6.91
C PRO A 70 3.06 7.29 5.87
N LYS A 71 3.00 6.32 4.97
CA LYS A 71 3.95 6.19 3.86
C LYS A 71 3.67 7.29 2.83
N LYS A 72 4.70 8.02 2.39
CA LYS A 72 4.58 9.04 1.35
C LYS A 72 4.68 8.39 -0.04
N GLY A 73 3.71 8.63 -0.93
CA GLY A 73 3.77 8.21 -2.34
C GLY A 73 2.44 7.72 -2.92
N THR A 74 2.42 7.42 -4.21
CA THR A 74 1.28 6.88 -4.98
C THR A 74 1.39 5.37 -5.23
N VAL A 75 2.20 4.67 -4.41
CA VAL A 75 2.41 3.22 -4.52
C VAL A 75 1.31 2.49 -3.76
N SER A 76 0.97 1.25 -4.15
CA SER A 76 -0.09 0.43 -3.55
C SER A 76 -0.03 0.33 -2.01
N ASP A 77 1.18 0.45 -1.48
CA ASP A 77 1.50 0.44 -0.05
C ASP A 77 1.02 1.67 0.74
N ALA A 78 0.65 2.75 0.05
CA ALA A 78 0.11 3.97 0.65
C ALA A 78 -1.42 3.92 0.81
N TYR A 79 -2.10 2.98 0.14
CA TYR A 79 -3.53 2.76 0.35
C TYR A 79 -3.76 1.90 1.59
N PHE A 80 -4.94 2.05 2.20
CA PHE A 80 -5.36 1.21 3.32
C PHE A 80 -5.44 -0.27 2.92
N THR A 81 -5.85 -0.55 1.69
CA THR A 81 -5.84 -1.88 1.09
C THR A 81 -4.57 -2.05 0.28
N LYS A 82 -3.75 -3.06 0.65
CA LYS A 82 -2.51 -3.38 -0.07
C LYS A 82 -2.73 -3.76 -1.53
N GLU A 83 -3.90 -4.31 -1.83
CA GLU A 83 -4.27 -4.76 -3.17
C GLU A 83 -5.14 -3.70 -3.86
N PHE A 84 -4.63 -3.15 -4.96
CA PHE A 84 -5.42 -2.32 -5.87
C PHE A 84 -6.02 -3.20 -6.96
N LYS A 85 -7.31 -3.52 -6.82
CA LYS A 85 -8.02 -4.30 -7.84
C LYS A 85 -8.41 -3.39 -9.01
N VAL A 86 -7.63 -3.44 -10.07
CA VAL A 86 -8.02 -2.86 -11.35
C VAL A 86 -9.20 -3.66 -11.91
N MET A 87 -10.34 -3.01 -12.12
CA MET A 87 -11.55 -3.65 -12.69
C MET A 87 -11.41 -4.01 -14.19
N GLY A 88 -10.19 -4.13 -14.71
CA GLY A 88 -9.89 -4.20 -16.14
C GLY A 88 -9.94 -5.60 -16.76
N GLY A 89 -10.43 -6.62 -16.05
CA GLY A 89 -10.18 -8.02 -16.41
C GLY A 89 -10.95 -8.57 -17.61
N GLU A 90 -12.20 -8.17 -17.83
CA GLU A 90 -13.08 -8.93 -18.77
C GLU A 90 -13.64 -8.09 -19.93
N TYR A 91 -13.92 -6.80 -19.70
CA TYR A 91 -14.57 -5.95 -20.69
C TYR A 91 -13.63 -5.37 -21.75
N ALA A 92 -12.32 -5.31 -21.47
CA ALA A 92 -11.32 -4.81 -22.41
C ALA A 92 -11.05 -5.79 -23.56
N ALA A 93 -11.16 -7.10 -23.30
CA ALA A 93 -10.91 -8.15 -24.28
C ALA A 93 -12.14 -8.47 -25.17
N SER A 94 -13.34 -7.99 -24.79
CA SER A 94 -14.60 -8.33 -25.47
C SER A 94 -14.99 -7.36 -26.59
N GLN A 95 -14.16 -6.37 -26.92
CA GLN A 95 -14.42 -5.40 -27.98
C GLN A 95 -13.79 -5.83 -29.30
N PRO A 96 -14.47 -5.74 -30.48
CA PRO A 96 -15.86 -5.37 -30.74
C PRO A 96 -16.86 -6.54 -30.63
N GLN A 97 -18.14 -6.20 -30.42
CA GLN A 97 -19.25 -7.16 -30.23
C GLN A 97 -19.43 -8.08 -31.45
N ARG A 98 -19.26 -9.38 -31.25
CA ARG A 98 -19.40 -10.38 -32.31
C ARG A 98 -20.86 -10.85 -32.45
N TYR A 99 -21.60 -10.27 -33.40
CA TYR A 99 -22.99 -10.64 -33.70
C TYR A 99 -23.20 -12.08 -34.16
N LEU A 100 -22.14 -12.81 -34.52
CA LEU A 100 -22.24 -14.23 -34.86
C LEU A 100 -22.69 -15.09 -33.66
N LYS A 101 -22.36 -14.68 -32.43
CA LYS A 101 -22.74 -15.41 -31.20
C LYS A 101 -24.19 -15.16 -30.81
N THR A 102 -24.64 -13.91 -30.92
CA THR A 102 -25.99 -13.50 -30.48
C THR A 102 -27.03 -13.71 -31.57
N GLN A 103 -26.65 -13.55 -32.84
CA GLN A 103 -27.50 -13.69 -34.01
C GLN A 103 -26.83 -14.61 -35.04
N PRO A 104 -26.91 -15.94 -34.85
CA PRO A 104 -26.33 -16.91 -35.77
C PRO A 104 -26.97 -16.79 -37.15
N ARG A 105 -26.19 -17.04 -38.20
CA ARG A 105 -26.59 -16.78 -39.60
C ARG A 105 -27.90 -17.49 -40.00
N GLU A 106 -28.10 -18.70 -39.49
CA GLU A 106 -29.27 -19.55 -39.79
C GLU A 106 -30.56 -19.01 -39.16
N GLY A 107 -30.48 -18.35 -38.00
CA GLY A 107 -31.63 -17.76 -37.31
C GLY A 107 -31.98 -16.34 -37.78
N ARG A 108 -31.26 -15.79 -38.76
CA ARG A 108 -31.50 -14.43 -39.25
C ARG A 108 -32.69 -14.38 -40.20
N LYS A 109 -33.61 -13.47 -39.91
CA LYS A 109 -34.70 -13.16 -40.83
C LYS A 109 -34.12 -12.45 -42.05
N LYS A 110 -34.46 -12.89 -43.26
CA LYS A 110 -34.15 -12.15 -44.49
C LYS A 110 -35.06 -10.91 -44.53
N GLY A 111 -34.47 -9.74 -44.30
CA GLY A 111 -35.14 -8.45 -44.49
C GLY A 111 -35.17 -8.06 -45.97
N PHE A 112 -35.72 -6.87 -46.27
CA PHE A 112 -35.91 -6.38 -47.64
C PHE A 112 -34.60 -6.31 -48.45
N LEU A 113 -33.58 -5.60 -47.95
CA LEU A 113 -32.33 -5.34 -48.69
C LEU A 113 -31.07 -5.77 -47.92
N SER A 114 -31.21 -6.22 -46.68
CA SER A 114 -30.12 -6.78 -45.88
C SER A 114 -30.61 -7.99 -45.10
N GLY A 115 -29.87 -9.09 -45.20
CA GLY A 115 -30.06 -10.32 -44.41
C GLY A 115 -29.07 -10.43 -43.26
N ASP A 116 -28.44 -9.32 -42.88
CA ASP A 116 -27.41 -9.26 -41.86
C ASP A 116 -28.01 -9.14 -40.45
N ALA A 117 -27.16 -9.33 -39.44
CA ALA A 117 -27.54 -9.10 -38.05
C ALA A 117 -27.97 -7.65 -37.82
N SER A 118 -28.87 -7.41 -36.86
CA SER A 118 -29.25 -6.05 -36.49
C SER A 118 -28.12 -5.38 -35.72
N LYS A 119 -27.39 -4.45 -36.35
CA LYS A 119 -26.19 -3.80 -35.79
C LYS A 119 -26.41 -2.36 -35.27
N ARG A 120 -27.60 -2.05 -34.77
CA ARG A 120 -27.92 -0.67 -34.32
C ARG A 120 -27.12 -0.25 -33.09
N ASP A 121 -26.66 -1.21 -32.30
CA ASP A 121 -25.85 -1.08 -31.10
C ASP A 121 -24.33 -1.02 -31.40
N GLU A 122 -23.89 -1.27 -32.64
CA GLU A 122 -22.47 -1.40 -32.98
C GLU A 122 -21.71 -0.09 -32.71
N ALA A 123 -22.34 1.06 -32.98
CA ALA A 123 -21.76 2.38 -32.74
C ALA A 123 -21.85 2.86 -31.28
N LEU A 124 -22.58 2.16 -30.41
CA LEU A 124 -22.60 2.47 -28.97
C LEU A 124 -21.29 2.01 -28.28
N ASN A 125 -20.57 1.10 -28.92
CA ASN A 125 -19.27 0.65 -28.47
C ASN A 125 -18.20 1.71 -28.76
N SER A 126 -17.46 2.13 -27.73
CA SER A 126 -16.41 3.15 -27.85
C SER A 126 -15.35 2.78 -28.90
N THR A 127 -14.93 1.52 -28.93
CA THR A 127 -13.90 1.07 -29.88
C THR A 127 -14.36 1.17 -31.33
N MET A 128 -15.62 0.84 -31.62
CA MET A 128 -16.17 0.98 -32.96
C MET A 128 -16.41 2.45 -33.32
N ALA A 129 -16.88 3.25 -32.37
CA ALA A 129 -17.02 4.69 -32.56
C ALA A 129 -15.68 5.33 -32.93
N ASP A 130 -14.59 4.93 -32.28
CA ASP A 130 -13.23 5.37 -32.61
C ASP A 130 -12.80 4.91 -34.00
N ILE A 131 -13.05 3.64 -34.35
CA ILE A 131 -12.76 3.10 -35.69
C ILE A 131 -13.50 3.93 -36.75
N LEU A 132 -14.81 4.14 -36.59
CA LEU A 132 -15.63 4.94 -37.51
C LEU A 132 -15.14 6.40 -37.60
N ALA A 133 -14.79 7.00 -36.47
CA ALA A 133 -14.24 8.35 -36.46
C ALA A 133 -12.91 8.42 -37.23
N THR A 134 -12.05 7.40 -37.11
CA THR A 134 -10.79 7.34 -37.84
C THR A 134 -10.99 7.11 -39.35
N THR A 135 -11.97 6.28 -39.74
CA THR A 135 -12.28 6.04 -41.16
C THR A 135 -12.84 7.30 -41.79
N PHE A 136 -13.80 7.97 -41.14
CA PHE A 136 -14.35 9.23 -41.65
C PHE A 136 -13.27 10.30 -41.80
N LYS A 137 -12.36 10.45 -40.82
CA LYS A 137 -11.24 11.40 -40.94
C LYS A 137 -10.34 11.09 -42.14
N LYS A 138 -10.09 9.81 -42.45
CA LYS A 138 -9.30 9.41 -43.62
C LYS A 138 -10.04 9.68 -44.92
N GLU A 139 -11.32 9.33 -44.99
CA GLU A 139 -12.17 9.54 -46.16
C GLU A 139 -12.35 11.03 -46.47
N THR A 140 -12.64 11.86 -45.46
CA THR A 140 -12.77 13.31 -45.65
C THR A 140 -11.48 13.93 -46.19
N ARG A 141 -10.31 13.49 -45.70
CA ARG A 141 -9.01 13.93 -46.22
C ARG A 141 -8.80 13.49 -47.66
N ALA A 142 -9.14 12.25 -47.99
CA ALA A 142 -9.02 11.73 -49.35
C ALA A 142 -9.97 12.47 -50.32
N GLN A 143 -11.20 12.74 -49.90
CA GLN A 143 -12.18 13.50 -50.67
C GLN A 143 -11.71 14.94 -50.90
N ALA A 144 -11.20 15.63 -49.88
CA ALA A 144 -10.66 16.99 -50.02
C ALA A 144 -9.48 17.01 -51.01
N ALA A 145 -8.56 16.06 -50.92
CA ALA A 145 -7.44 15.95 -51.87
C ALA A 145 -7.91 15.63 -53.30
N ALA A 146 -8.92 14.77 -53.46
CA ALA A 146 -9.50 14.47 -54.77
C ALA A 146 -10.21 15.68 -55.37
N GLN A 147 -10.96 16.44 -54.55
CA GLN A 147 -11.61 17.68 -54.97
C GLN A 147 -10.59 18.75 -55.36
N GLU A 148 -9.48 18.89 -54.62
CA GLU A 148 -8.40 19.81 -54.99
C GLU A 148 -7.76 19.44 -56.31
N LYS A 149 -7.49 18.15 -56.55
CA LYS A 149 -6.96 17.66 -57.84
C LYS A 149 -7.94 17.91 -58.97
N ALA A 150 -9.22 17.61 -58.77
CA ALA A 150 -10.27 17.87 -59.76
C ALA A 150 -10.39 19.36 -60.07
N ARG A 151 -10.31 20.21 -59.05
CA ARG A 151 -10.33 21.67 -59.20
C ARG A 151 -9.12 22.17 -59.99
N LYS A 152 -7.91 21.71 -59.67
CA LYS A 152 -6.69 22.05 -60.41
C LYS A 152 -6.75 21.60 -61.87
N ALA A 153 -7.32 20.42 -62.14
CA ALA A 153 -7.51 19.93 -63.51
C ALA A 153 -8.52 20.79 -64.29
N LEU A 154 -9.60 21.23 -63.65
CA LEU A 154 -10.58 22.15 -64.25
C LEU A 154 -9.98 23.53 -64.52
N GLU A 155 -9.24 24.10 -63.56
CA GLU A 155 -8.52 25.36 -63.72
C GLU A 155 -7.49 25.28 -64.86
N ALA A 156 -6.78 24.15 -65.00
CA ALA A 156 -5.86 23.90 -66.11
C ALA A 156 -6.58 23.77 -67.47
N SER A 157 -7.84 23.30 -67.49
CA SER A 157 -8.67 23.26 -68.70
C SER A 157 -9.29 24.62 -69.08
N GLY A 158 -8.96 25.69 -68.35
CA GLY A 158 -9.43 27.05 -68.62
C GLY A 158 -10.81 27.38 -68.03
N TYR A 159 -11.41 26.47 -67.26
CA TYR A 159 -12.69 26.68 -66.59
C TYR A 159 -12.47 27.09 -65.13
N THR A 160 -12.81 28.33 -64.77
CA THR A 160 -12.73 28.80 -63.38
C THR A 160 -14.06 28.58 -62.66
N LEU A 161 -14.03 27.82 -61.56
CA LEU A 161 -15.20 27.65 -60.69
C LEU A 161 -15.42 28.91 -59.85
N PRO A 162 -16.65 29.40 -59.69
CA PRO A 162 -16.94 30.51 -58.79
C PRO A 162 -16.55 30.11 -57.36
N SER A 163 -15.76 30.96 -56.71
CA SER A 163 -15.34 30.81 -55.32
C SER A 163 -16.58 30.73 -54.43
N GLN A 164 -16.95 29.52 -53.97
CA GLN A 164 -17.88 29.37 -52.86
C GLN A 164 -17.16 29.72 -51.55
N GLY A 165 -16.82 30.99 -51.39
CA GLY A 165 -16.39 31.62 -50.14
C GLY A 165 -17.58 31.90 -49.23
N GLY A 166 -18.40 30.89 -48.94
CA GLY A 166 -19.41 30.97 -47.89
C GLY A 166 -18.79 30.48 -46.59
N LYS A 167 -18.21 31.36 -45.78
CA LYS A 167 -17.98 31.08 -44.36
C LYS A 167 -19.34 30.70 -43.76
N ILE A 168 -19.60 29.40 -43.56
CA ILE A 168 -20.66 28.95 -42.66
C ILE A 168 -20.17 29.30 -41.26
N GLY A 169 -20.42 30.55 -40.86
CA GLY A 169 -20.17 31.02 -39.50
C GLY A 169 -20.96 30.14 -38.55
N GLY A 170 -20.27 29.57 -37.56
CA GLY A 170 -20.86 28.86 -36.43
C GLY A 170 -21.65 29.80 -35.52
N GLY A 171 -22.70 30.42 -36.06
CA GLY A 171 -23.67 31.19 -35.29
C GLY A 171 -24.60 30.22 -34.56
N ARG A 172 -24.41 30.09 -33.25
CA ARG A 172 -25.44 29.53 -32.36
C ARG A 172 -26.73 30.35 -32.57
N PRO A 173 -27.91 29.73 -32.80
CA PRO A 173 -29.16 30.46 -32.81
C PRO A 173 -29.50 30.82 -31.35
N GLY A 174 -29.27 32.07 -30.97
CA GLY A 174 -29.46 32.55 -29.60
C GLY A 174 -29.86 34.02 -29.53
N SER A 175 -31.12 34.22 -29.11
CA SER A 175 -31.75 35.44 -28.58
C SER A 175 -31.81 36.68 -29.48
N ALA A 176 -32.89 36.80 -30.24
CA ALA A 176 -33.41 38.10 -30.66
C ALA A 176 -33.91 38.86 -29.40
N SER A 177 -33.25 39.95 -29.05
CA SER A 177 -33.68 40.88 -28.01
C SER A 177 -34.95 41.61 -28.46
N ARG A 178 -36.01 41.39 -27.68
CA ARG A 178 -37.37 41.91 -27.86
C ARG A 178 -37.48 43.35 -27.33
N GLN A 179 -36.76 44.31 -27.92
CA GLN A 179 -36.82 45.72 -27.46
C GLN A 179 -37.18 46.77 -28.53
N ASP A 180 -37.20 46.46 -29.83
CA ASP A 180 -37.50 47.48 -30.86
C ASP A 180 -38.97 47.52 -31.31
N ALA A 181 -39.90 47.16 -30.41
CA ALA A 181 -41.33 47.14 -30.72
C ALA A 181 -42.17 48.02 -29.78
N LEU A 182 -41.62 49.14 -29.29
CA LEU A 182 -42.37 50.18 -28.56
C LEU A 182 -41.56 51.49 -28.49
N SER A 183 -41.53 52.25 -29.58
CA SER A 183 -41.46 53.71 -29.50
C SER A 183 -42.27 54.32 -30.64
N LYS A 184 -43.40 54.92 -30.26
CA LYS A 184 -44.07 55.96 -31.04
C LYS A 184 -43.22 57.22 -31.04
#